data_AF-A0AA47N996-F1
#
_entry.id   AF-A0AA47N996-F1
#
_cell.length_a   1.000
_cell.length_b   1.000
_cell.length_c   1.000
_cell.angle_alpha   90.00
_cell.angle_beta   90.00
_cell.angle_gamma   90.00
#
_symmetry.space_group_name_H-M   'P 1'
#
loop_
_entity.id
_entity.type
_entity.pdbx_description
1 polymer ?
#
loop_
_entity_poly.entity_id
_entity_poly.type
_entity_poly.pdbx_seq_one_letter_code
_entity_poly.pdbx_strand_id
1 'polypeptide(L)'
;MAFQCQRDCYMKEFVTSVVSCCPAELKQEVNGKKETVKGFNVILQDTILFPEGGGQPDDHGLIGDVPVLRVTRQGAEAVHFVGSPLEVGQEVQLKVDWDRRFDHMQQHSGQHLISALAETMFGFKTTSWEMGRQRSSIELDTPSVKPAQLQALEEALNDKIRDHVPVTLQLLSIDDPAVGTVKSRGLPDDHAGPIRIIDIEGIDANMCCGTHVSNLSQLQMIKLQGTEKGKKNKTNLIFLVGNRVLKYAEKCYSTERSLVSLLKTGPDEHVEAVDKIQKSAKLLQKSNLGLLRDMAVLIAQNFKSSPQRGNFFTLHKKEGDNEFMNIIANEIGTEETLVFLTVGEEKGPGLFLLTGPSDAVSEMGPRVLEMLQGKGAGKNGRFQGKANSLARREDVAALLQQRCTQGEEEYRKIPTKSPRMTRMIRPMKRHLNRRHTMNFMVLQGLVNQKKDQGHQPRTDCWENRDLACSDFFLSGPPSIISRLHLSGVLAGGIRAELLRGQVVKVEDEPPVEVAVSVQRPVVDVGLLLVLLHAWHPAAGAKGTAFVISP
;
A
#
# COMPACT_ATOMS: atom_id res chain seq x y z
N MET A 1 16.94 22.34 -40.26
CA MET A 1 17.61 21.10 -40.74
C MET A 1 17.16 19.91 -39.91
N ALA A 2 17.12 18.72 -40.51
CA ALA A 2 16.97 17.46 -39.78
C ALA A 2 18.35 16.90 -39.42
N PHE A 3 18.56 16.53 -38.16
CA PHE A 3 19.80 15.90 -37.67
C PHE A 3 19.93 14.46 -38.16
N GLN A 4 21.13 13.91 -38.13
CA GLN A 4 21.39 12.53 -38.53
C GLN A 4 20.52 11.52 -37.76
N CYS A 5 20.28 11.72 -36.45
CA CYS A 5 19.36 10.88 -35.66
C CYS A 5 17.90 10.87 -36.16
N GLN A 6 17.50 11.92 -36.86
CA GLN A 6 16.15 12.06 -37.40
C GLN A 6 16.03 11.47 -38.80
N ARG A 7 17.14 11.38 -39.55
CA ARG A 7 17.22 10.72 -40.86
C ARG A 7 17.33 9.20 -40.72
N ASP A 8 18.15 8.75 -39.79
CA ASP A 8 18.33 7.33 -39.45
C ASP A 8 18.25 7.15 -37.92
N CYS A 9 17.09 6.67 -37.45
CA CYS A 9 16.86 6.44 -36.03
C CYS A 9 17.64 5.24 -35.46
N TYR A 10 18.17 4.35 -36.32
CA TYR A 10 18.88 3.13 -35.93
C TYR A 10 20.40 3.29 -35.90
N MET A 11 20.92 4.42 -36.38
CA MET A 11 22.34 4.72 -36.33
C MET A 11 22.80 4.80 -34.86
N LYS A 12 23.67 3.86 -34.48
CA LYS A 12 24.18 3.74 -33.11
C LYS A 12 25.52 4.45 -32.90
N GLU A 13 26.30 4.52 -33.97
CA GLU A 13 27.62 5.13 -33.99
C GLU A 13 27.73 6.05 -35.21
N PHE A 14 28.40 7.20 -35.05
CA PHE A 14 28.53 8.20 -36.12
C PHE A 14 29.76 9.06 -35.90
N VAL A 15 30.53 9.30 -36.95
CA VAL A 15 31.74 10.15 -36.89
C VAL A 15 31.37 11.57 -37.34
N THR A 16 31.77 12.57 -36.56
CA THR A 16 31.45 13.98 -36.78
C THR A 16 32.57 14.87 -36.25
N SER A 17 32.53 16.17 -36.53
CA SER A 17 33.53 17.13 -36.06
C SER A 17 32.96 18.08 -34.99
N VAL A 18 33.81 18.48 -34.05
CA VAL A 18 33.48 19.47 -33.02
C VAL A 18 33.53 20.87 -33.63
N VAL A 19 32.40 21.57 -33.63
CA VAL A 19 32.27 22.93 -34.18
C VAL A 19 32.54 23.98 -33.10
N SER A 20 32.06 23.75 -31.88
CA SER A 20 32.33 24.63 -30.75
C SER A 20 32.32 23.86 -29.43
N CYS A 21 33.09 24.34 -28.46
CA CYS A 21 33.12 23.83 -27.10
C CYS A 21 33.32 25.01 -26.14
N CYS A 22 32.28 25.36 -25.39
CA CYS A 22 32.26 26.52 -24.50
C CYS A 22 31.94 26.11 -23.06
N PRO A 23 32.62 26.66 -22.03
CA PRO A 23 32.25 26.43 -20.64
C PRO A 23 30.79 26.77 -20.36
N ALA A 24 30.10 25.92 -19.62
CA ALA A 24 28.68 26.04 -19.33
C ALA A 24 28.33 25.46 -17.95
N GLU A 25 27.11 25.73 -17.50
CA GLU A 25 26.56 25.16 -16.27
C GLU A 25 25.20 24.53 -16.54
N LEU A 26 25.00 23.30 -16.07
CA LEU A 26 23.74 22.58 -16.14
C LEU A 26 23.05 22.60 -14.79
N LYS A 27 21.82 23.12 -14.75
CA LYS A 27 20.94 23.03 -13.58
C LYS A 27 20.12 21.75 -13.69
N GLN A 28 20.28 20.86 -12.72
CA GLN A 28 19.55 19.59 -12.66
C GLN A 28 18.90 19.38 -11.30
N GLU A 29 17.83 18.60 -11.28
CA GLU A 29 17.15 18.21 -10.05
C GLU A 29 17.41 16.73 -9.76
N VAL A 30 18.16 16.45 -8.70
CA VAL A 30 18.51 15.11 -8.27
C VAL A 30 17.87 14.88 -6.90
N ASN A 31 16.97 13.91 -6.80
CA ASN A 31 16.25 13.57 -5.56
C ASN A 31 15.55 14.78 -4.89
N GLY A 32 15.00 15.71 -5.67
CA GLY A 32 14.32 16.91 -5.16
C GLY A 32 15.26 18.04 -4.70
N LYS A 33 16.58 17.91 -4.90
CA LYS A 33 17.56 18.98 -4.68
C LYS A 33 18.04 19.53 -6.01
N LYS A 34 18.10 20.86 -6.11
CA LYS A 34 18.65 21.57 -7.26
C LYS A 34 20.16 21.63 -7.14
N GLU A 35 20.85 21.07 -8.11
CA GLU A 35 22.30 21.08 -8.22
C GLU A 35 22.72 21.76 -9.51
N THR A 36 23.82 22.52 -9.45
CA THR A 36 24.45 23.13 -10.63
C THR A 36 25.75 22.40 -10.91
N VAL A 37 25.83 21.76 -12.07
CA VAL A 37 27.03 21.04 -12.52
C VAL A 37 27.77 21.94 -13.51
N LYS A 38 29.07 22.14 -13.30
CA LYS A 38 29.94 22.83 -14.25
C LYS A 38 30.40 21.84 -15.33
N GLY A 39 30.45 22.30 -16.58
CA GLY A 39 30.84 21.48 -17.72
C GLY A 39 31.01 22.34 -18.97
N PHE A 40 30.72 21.76 -20.13
CA PHE A 40 30.89 22.40 -21.42
C PHE A 40 29.68 22.13 -22.32
N ASN A 41 29.26 23.16 -23.06
CA ASN A 41 28.34 23.03 -24.17
C ASN A 41 29.13 22.79 -25.45
N VAL A 42 28.83 21.68 -26.12
CA VAL A 42 29.48 21.24 -27.35
C VAL A 42 28.47 21.24 -28.49
N ILE A 43 28.83 21.90 -29.59
CA ILE A 43 28.10 21.83 -30.86
C ILE A 43 28.91 21.02 -31.84
N LEU A 44 28.24 20.08 -32.51
CA LEU A 44 28.82 19.19 -33.51
C LEU A 44 28.31 19.56 -34.89
N GLN A 45 29.04 19.19 -35.93
CA GLN A 45 28.64 19.45 -37.31
C GLN A 45 27.30 18.77 -37.68
N ASP A 46 27.12 17.53 -37.22
CA ASP A 46 25.84 16.81 -37.20
C ASP A 46 25.88 15.83 -36.00
N THR A 47 24.72 15.33 -35.57
CA THR A 47 24.62 14.46 -34.39
C THR A 47 23.63 13.31 -34.56
N ILE A 48 23.97 12.17 -33.96
CA ILE A 48 23.06 11.05 -33.77
C ILE A 48 22.44 11.02 -32.37
N LEU A 49 22.70 12.00 -31.51
CA LEU A 49 22.04 12.12 -30.22
C LEU A 49 20.83 13.03 -30.38
N PHE A 50 19.62 12.51 -30.13
CA PHE A 50 18.40 13.28 -30.32
C PHE A 50 18.32 14.40 -29.27
N PRO A 51 18.22 15.67 -29.69
CA PRO A 51 17.89 16.74 -28.75
C PRO A 51 16.42 16.60 -28.34
N GLU A 52 16.09 16.94 -27.10
CA GLU A 52 14.70 16.95 -26.62
C GLU A 52 13.74 17.63 -27.62
N GLY A 53 12.53 17.08 -27.80
CA GLY A 53 11.57 17.65 -28.75
C GLY A 53 10.30 16.83 -28.96
N GLY A 54 9.18 17.52 -29.23
CA GLY A 54 7.89 16.88 -29.54
C GLY A 54 7.30 16.04 -28.41
N GLY A 55 7.75 16.24 -27.17
CA GLY A 55 7.37 15.43 -25.99
C GLY A 55 8.32 14.25 -25.72
N GLN A 56 9.28 13.98 -26.61
CA GLN A 56 10.32 12.98 -26.42
C GLN A 56 11.54 13.61 -25.67
N PRO A 57 12.03 12.97 -24.60
CA PRO A 57 13.27 13.37 -23.91
C PRO A 57 14.50 13.18 -24.80
N ASP A 58 15.57 13.85 -24.43
CA ASP A 58 16.86 13.76 -25.08
C ASP A 58 17.52 12.38 -24.92
N ASP A 59 18.40 12.06 -25.87
CA ASP A 59 19.26 10.89 -25.75
C ASP A 59 20.50 11.17 -24.92
N HIS A 60 21.02 10.09 -24.35
CA HIS A 60 22.34 10.06 -23.75
C HIS A 60 23.29 9.25 -24.62
N GLY A 61 24.57 9.32 -24.31
CA GLY A 61 25.60 8.61 -25.05
C GLY A 61 26.98 9.14 -24.75
N LEU A 62 27.89 8.95 -25.70
CA LEU A 62 29.27 9.38 -25.65
C LEU A 62 29.61 10.24 -26.87
N ILE A 63 30.49 11.22 -26.66
CA ILE A 63 31.23 11.92 -27.71
C ILE A 63 32.71 11.57 -27.49
N GLY A 64 33.29 10.72 -28.36
CA GLY A 64 34.53 10.02 -28.06
C GLY A 64 34.35 9.16 -26.80
N ASP A 65 35.16 9.43 -25.79
CA ASP A 65 35.06 8.78 -24.47
C ASP A 65 34.30 9.62 -23.42
N VAL A 66 33.76 10.78 -23.82
CA VAL A 66 33.14 11.73 -22.88
C VAL A 66 31.62 11.49 -22.78
N PRO A 67 31.08 11.22 -21.58
CA PRO A 67 29.63 11.10 -21.37
C PRO A 67 28.87 12.39 -21.63
N VAL A 68 27.80 12.26 -22.41
CA VAL A 68 26.82 13.32 -22.65
C VAL A 68 25.73 13.24 -21.58
N LEU A 69 25.60 14.30 -20.80
CA LEU A 69 24.65 14.38 -19.70
C LEU A 69 23.30 14.96 -20.12
N ARG A 70 23.28 15.79 -21.16
CA ARG A 70 22.06 16.38 -21.71
C ARG A 70 22.26 16.81 -23.15
N VAL A 71 21.23 16.69 -23.98
CA VAL A 71 21.18 17.27 -25.33
C VAL A 71 19.96 18.19 -25.46
N THR A 72 20.20 19.46 -25.70
CA THR A 72 19.14 20.48 -25.84
C THR A 72 19.13 21.06 -27.23
N ARG A 73 17.95 21.46 -27.70
CA ARG A 73 17.82 22.18 -28.97
C ARG A 73 17.90 23.67 -28.73
N GLN A 74 18.80 24.36 -29.43
CA GLN A 74 18.88 25.83 -29.45
C GLN A 74 18.77 26.30 -30.90
N GLY A 75 17.57 26.71 -31.30
CA GLY A 75 17.26 27.03 -32.70
C GLY A 75 17.48 25.85 -33.63
N ALA A 76 18.44 25.99 -34.55
CA ALA A 76 18.83 24.95 -35.51
C ALA A 76 19.90 23.98 -34.99
N GLU A 77 20.49 24.26 -33.82
CA GLU A 77 21.63 23.53 -33.28
C GLU A 77 21.22 22.54 -32.18
N ALA A 78 21.95 21.42 -32.11
CA ALA A 78 21.91 20.49 -31.00
C ALA A 78 23.11 20.77 -30.07
N VAL A 79 22.81 21.18 -28.84
CA VAL A 79 23.80 21.54 -27.83
C VAL A 79 23.95 20.40 -26.84
N HIS A 80 25.14 19.83 -26.78
CA HIS A 80 25.48 18.67 -25.94
C HIS A 80 26.21 19.17 -24.69
N PHE A 81 25.67 18.88 -23.51
CA PHE A 81 26.33 19.19 -22.26
C PHE A 81 27.18 18.01 -21.80
N VAL A 82 28.49 18.25 -21.63
CA VAL A 82 29.49 17.25 -21.26
C VAL A 82 30.32 17.72 -20.05
N GLY A 83 30.88 16.76 -19.31
CA GLY A 83 31.70 17.05 -18.12
C GLY A 83 33.15 17.46 -18.42
N SER A 84 33.65 17.18 -19.63
CA SER A 84 35.03 17.44 -20.03
C SER A 84 35.08 18.16 -21.37
N PRO A 85 36.05 19.08 -21.59
CA PRO A 85 36.14 19.82 -22.84
C PRO A 85 36.59 18.92 -23.99
N LEU A 86 36.21 19.31 -25.21
CA LEU A 86 36.66 18.69 -26.45
C LEU A 86 37.34 19.74 -27.33
N GLU A 87 38.33 19.32 -28.13
CA GLU A 87 39.07 20.24 -28.99
C GLU A 87 38.22 20.64 -30.21
N VAL A 88 38.14 21.94 -30.50
CA VAL A 88 37.42 22.44 -31.68
C VAL A 88 38.14 22.00 -32.95
N GLY A 89 37.39 21.47 -33.92
CA GLY A 89 37.92 20.88 -35.16
C GLY A 89 38.30 19.41 -35.02
N GLN A 90 38.28 18.83 -33.81
CA GLN A 90 38.56 17.42 -33.59
C GLN A 90 37.45 16.55 -34.20
N GLU A 91 37.85 15.48 -34.89
CA GLU A 91 36.94 14.41 -35.30
C GLU A 91 36.66 13.48 -34.10
N VAL A 92 35.39 13.23 -33.84
CA VAL A 92 34.91 12.47 -32.68
C VAL A 92 33.89 11.42 -33.12
N GLN A 93 33.95 10.24 -32.51
CA GLN A 93 32.96 9.19 -32.69
C GLN A 93 31.84 9.34 -31.65
N LEU A 94 30.60 9.44 -32.11
CA LEU A 94 29.42 9.40 -31.28
C LEU A 94 28.98 7.97 -31.04
N LYS A 95 28.48 7.70 -29.83
CA LYS A 95 27.82 6.43 -29.50
C LYS A 95 26.57 6.69 -28.67
N VAL A 96 25.42 6.25 -29.15
CA VAL A 96 24.15 6.42 -28.44
C VAL A 96 23.98 5.37 -27.34
N ASP A 97 23.36 5.75 -26.22
CA ASP A 97 22.76 4.79 -25.30
C ASP A 97 21.56 4.13 -26.00
N TRP A 98 21.81 2.96 -26.58
CA TRP A 98 20.85 2.27 -27.42
C TRP A 98 19.60 1.82 -26.66
N ASP A 99 19.74 1.39 -25.41
CA ASP A 99 18.61 0.92 -24.61
C ASP A 99 17.65 2.07 -24.32
N ARG A 100 18.19 3.26 -24.00
CA ARG A 100 17.41 4.49 -23.86
C ARG A 100 16.76 4.91 -25.19
N ARG A 101 17.54 4.97 -26.27
CA ARG A 101 17.04 5.36 -27.60
C ARG A 101 15.91 4.45 -28.04
N PHE A 102 16.09 3.14 -27.94
CA PHE A 102 15.10 2.18 -28.41
C PHE A 102 13.83 2.22 -27.54
N ASP A 103 13.96 2.40 -26.21
CA ASP A 103 12.81 2.65 -25.34
C ASP A 103 12.02 3.89 -25.78
N HIS A 104 12.70 5.00 -26.06
CA HIS A 104 12.05 6.22 -26.54
C HIS A 104 11.36 6.01 -27.89
N MET A 105 11.99 5.32 -28.84
CA MET A 105 11.38 4.95 -30.12
C MET A 105 10.11 4.13 -29.95
N GLN A 106 10.12 3.16 -29.02
CA GLN A 106 8.96 2.34 -28.68
C GLN A 106 7.84 3.20 -28.07
N GLN A 107 8.14 4.02 -27.06
CA GLN A 107 7.12 4.86 -26.42
C GLN A 107 6.51 5.87 -27.39
N HIS A 108 7.33 6.50 -28.23
CA HIS A 108 6.87 7.51 -29.17
C HIS A 108 6.00 6.88 -30.26
N SER A 109 6.48 5.83 -30.92
CA SER A 109 5.69 5.17 -31.98
C SER A 109 4.41 4.54 -31.43
N GLY A 110 4.47 3.98 -30.20
CA GLY A 110 3.27 3.51 -29.50
C GLY A 110 2.28 4.64 -29.22
N GLN A 111 2.76 5.85 -28.89
CA GLN A 111 1.86 7.01 -28.75
C GLN A 111 1.11 7.33 -30.05
N HIS A 112 1.80 7.38 -31.21
CA HIS A 112 1.13 7.63 -32.49
C HIS A 112 0.04 6.60 -32.77
N LEU A 113 0.37 5.33 -32.57
CA LEU A 113 -0.59 4.23 -32.78
C LEU A 113 -1.79 4.34 -31.84
N ILE A 114 -1.58 4.62 -30.55
CA ILE A 114 -2.66 4.80 -29.56
C ILE A 114 -3.54 5.98 -29.95
N SER A 115 -2.95 7.13 -30.29
CA SER A 115 -3.68 8.33 -30.68
C SER A 115 -4.53 8.10 -31.94
N ALA A 116 -3.97 7.43 -32.95
CA ALA A 116 -4.67 7.14 -34.21
C ALA A 116 -5.88 6.22 -34.00
N LEU A 117 -5.72 5.13 -33.25
CA LEU A 117 -6.80 4.18 -33.00
C LEU A 117 -7.84 4.73 -32.02
N ALA A 118 -7.44 5.50 -31.01
CA ALA A 118 -8.38 6.15 -30.10
C ALA A 118 -9.27 7.17 -30.84
N GLU A 119 -8.70 7.93 -31.77
CA GLU A 119 -9.46 8.85 -32.62
C GLU A 119 -10.37 8.09 -33.59
N THR A 120 -9.85 7.07 -34.27
CA THR A 120 -10.61 6.32 -35.30
C THR A 120 -11.75 5.49 -34.70
N MET A 121 -11.52 4.79 -33.60
CA MET A 121 -12.51 3.90 -32.99
C MET A 121 -13.57 4.65 -32.19
N PHE A 122 -13.19 5.77 -31.54
CA PHE A 122 -14.03 6.41 -30.53
C PHE A 122 -14.14 7.94 -30.66
N GLY A 123 -13.46 8.56 -31.64
CA GLY A 123 -13.42 10.01 -31.78
C GLY A 123 -12.58 10.72 -30.71
N PHE A 124 -11.74 9.99 -29.97
CA PHE A 124 -10.94 10.56 -28.89
C PHE A 124 -9.68 11.25 -29.42
N LYS A 125 -9.77 12.55 -29.65
CA LYS A 125 -8.65 13.36 -30.12
C LYS A 125 -7.58 13.53 -29.05
N THR A 126 -6.32 13.50 -29.44
CA THR A 126 -5.19 13.72 -28.53
C THR A 126 -4.89 15.20 -28.40
N THR A 127 -4.94 15.73 -27.17
CA THR A 127 -4.67 17.15 -26.87
C THR A 127 -3.24 17.38 -26.42
N SER A 128 -2.67 16.47 -25.64
CA SER A 128 -1.26 16.51 -25.24
C SER A 128 -0.76 15.10 -24.93
N TRP A 129 0.55 14.93 -24.80
CA TRP A 129 1.13 13.68 -24.35
C TRP A 129 2.42 13.97 -23.57
N GLU A 130 2.85 13.01 -22.76
CA GLU A 130 4.06 13.08 -21.98
C GLU A 130 4.73 11.70 -21.96
N MET A 131 6.02 11.66 -22.31
CA MET A 131 6.87 10.48 -22.13
C MET A 131 7.57 10.55 -20.77
N GLY A 132 6.93 10.01 -19.74
CA GLY A 132 7.55 9.92 -18.42
C GLY A 132 8.64 8.85 -18.35
N ARG A 133 9.43 8.86 -17.28
CA ARG A 133 10.57 7.92 -17.09
C ARG A 133 10.13 6.45 -16.93
N GLN A 134 9.00 6.21 -16.28
CA GLN A 134 8.49 4.86 -15.98
C GLN A 134 7.23 4.53 -16.77
N ARG A 135 6.36 5.52 -16.98
CA ARG A 135 5.09 5.40 -17.70
C ARG A 135 4.87 6.63 -18.56
N SER A 136 4.17 6.45 -19.66
CA SER A 136 3.80 7.54 -20.57
C SER A 136 2.30 7.82 -20.47
N SER A 137 1.90 9.02 -20.87
CA SER A 137 0.49 9.41 -20.85
C SER A 137 0.07 10.18 -22.09
N ILE A 138 -1.19 10.00 -22.50
CA ILE A 138 -1.85 10.76 -23.57
C ILE A 138 -3.09 11.40 -22.98
N GLU A 139 -3.21 12.72 -23.08
CA GLU A 139 -4.44 13.44 -22.75
C GLU A 139 -5.40 13.36 -23.94
N LEU A 140 -6.55 12.74 -23.71
CA LEU A 140 -7.64 12.58 -24.67
C LEU A 140 -8.73 13.63 -24.40
N ASP A 141 -9.28 14.20 -25.46
CA ASP A 141 -10.38 15.17 -25.42
C ASP A 141 -11.73 14.50 -25.14
N THR A 142 -11.83 13.85 -23.98
CA THR A 142 -13.02 13.16 -23.51
C THR A 142 -13.09 13.21 -21.99
N PRO A 143 -14.29 13.35 -21.39
CA PRO A 143 -14.46 13.34 -19.94
C PRO A 143 -14.17 11.99 -19.29
N SER A 144 -14.27 10.89 -20.04
CA SER A 144 -14.03 9.54 -19.51
C SER A 144 -13.82 8.53 -20.62
N VAL A 145 -13.04 7.48 -20.33
CA VAL A 145 -12.91 6.28 -21.17
C VAL A 145 -13.50 5.10 -20.39
N LYS A 146 -14.46 4.38 -20.98
CA LYS A 146 -15.08 3.22 -20.31
C LYS A 146 -14.11 2.03 -20.29
N PRO A 147 -14.18 1.13 -19.29
CA PRO A 147 -13.33 -0.06 -19.25
C PRO A 147 -13.39 -0.91 -20.52
N ALA A 148 -14.59 -1.10 -21.11
CA ALA A 148 -14.75 -1.85 -22.36
C ALA A 148 -14.08 -1.17 -23.57
N GLN A 149 -14.06 0.18 -23.62
CA GLN A 149 -13.36 0.92 -24.68
C GLN A 149 -11.85 0.80 -24.51
N LEU A 150 -11.36 0.85 -23.26
CA LEU A 150 -9.95 0.66 -22.94
C LEU A 150 -9.46 -0.73 -23.39
N GLN A 151 -10.24 -1.78 -23.08
CA GLN A 151 -9.93 -3.14 -23.48
C GLN A 151 -9.93 -3.30 -25.01
N ALA A 152 -10.99 -2.84 -25.69
CA ALA A 152 -11.08 -2.92 -27.14
C ALA A 152 -9.95 -2.14 -27.84
N LEU A 153 -9.55 -0.99 -27.29
CA LEU A 153 -8.39 -0.24 -27.78
C LEU A 153 -7.09 -1.04 -27.62
N GLU A 154 -6.84 -1.61 -26.43
CA GLU A 154 -5.64 -2.41 -26.18
C GLU A 154 -5.55 -3.64 -27.09
N GLU A 155 -6.67 -4.32 -27.34
CA GLU A 155 -6.74 -5.46 -28.26
C GLU A 155 -6.37 -5.03 -29.69
N ALA A 156 -7.03 -4.00 -30.21
CA ALA A 156 -6.77 -3.46 -31.55
C ALA A 156 -5.32 -2.96 -31.73
N LEU A 157 -4.74 -2.35 -30.69
CA LEU A 157 -3.35 -1.91 -30.69
C LEU A 157 -2.40 -3.09 -30.87
N ASN A 158 -2.59 -4.14 -30.08
CA ASN A 158 -1.73 -5.32 -30.14
C ASN A 158 -1.99 -6.17 -31.39
N ASP A 159 -3.18 -6.11 -32.01
CA ASP A 159 -3.42 -6.66 -33.35
C ASP A 159 -2.53 -5.97 -34.38
N LYS A 160 -2.48 -4.63 -34.39
CA LYS A 160 -1.61 -3.88 -35.32
C LYS A 160 -0.12 -4.13 -35.11
N ILE A 161 0.29 -4.42 -33.89
CA ILE A 161 1.66 -4.87 -33.59
C ILE A 161 1.93 -6.24 -34.22
N ARG A 162 0.99 -7.19 -34.11
CA ARG A 162 1.09 -8.53 -34.71
C ARG A 162 1.09 -8.50 -36.24
N ASP A 163 0.35 -7.56 -36.82
CA ASP A 163 0.29 -7.35 -38.27
C ASP A 163 1.63 -6.87 -38.87
N HIS A 164 2.63 -6.50 -38.04
CA HIS A 164 3.93 -5.98 -38.50
C HIS A 164 3.75 -4.80 -39.47
N VAL A 165 2.87 -3.86 -39.13
CA VAL A 165 2.61 -2.69 -40.00
C VAL A 165 3.89 -1.86 -40.14
N PRO A 166 4.34 -1.54 -41.37
CA PRO A 166 5.48 -0.68 -41.62
C PRO A 166 5.32 0.73 -41.04
N VAL A 167 6.42 1.30 -40.56
CA VAL A 167 6.52 2.70 -40.14
C VAL A 167 7.61 3.35 -40.98
N THR A 168 7.22 4.27 -41.85
CA THR A 168 8.13 4.92 -42.79
C THR A 168 8.32 6.39 -42.48
N LEU A 169 9.50 6.88 -42.85
CA LEU A 169 9.88 8.27 -42.72
C LEU A 169 9.93 8.91 -44.10
N GLN A 170 9.24 10.03 -44.25
CA GLN A 170 9.26 10.82 -45.47
C GLN A 170 9.79 12.23 -45.16
N LEU A 171 10.71 12.70 -45.97
CA LEU A 171 11.20 14.07 -45.97
C LEU A 171 10.62 14.79 -47.18
N LEU A 172 9.67 15.67 -46.96
CA LEU A 172 9.01 16.43 -48.01
C LEU A 172 9.50 17.88 -48.03
N SER A 173 9.47 18.52 -49.19
CA SER A 173 9.62 19.98 -49.28
C SER A 173 8.39 20.68 -48.73
N ILE A 174 8.55 21.94 -48.30
CA ILE A 174 7.43 22.72 -47.74
C ILE A 174 6.29 22.94 -48.75
N ASP A 175 6.64 22.99 -50.04
CA ASP A 175 5.71 23.18 -51.15
C ASP A 175 5.09 21.87 -51.66
N ASP A 176 5.40 20.73 -51.04
CA ASP A 176 4.88 19.44 -51.47
C ASP A 176 3.37 19.35 -51.16
N PRO A 177 2.51 19.06 -52.16
CA PRO A 177 1.06 18.99 -51.96
C PRO A 177 0.63 17.94 -50.92
N ALA A 178 1.43 16.90 -50.67
CA ALA A 178 1.14 15.90 -49.64
C ALA A 178 1.17 16.48 -48.22
N VAL A 179 1.92 17.57 -47.98
CA VAL A 179 1.97 18.28 -46.69
C VAL A 179 0.59 18.78 -46.26
N GLY A 180 -0.25 19.22 -47.20
CA GLY A 180 -1.60 19.71 -46.92
C GLY A 180 -2.60 18.63 -46.50
N THR A 181 -2.26 17.35 -46.68
CA THR A 181 -3.14 16.21 -46.37
C THR A 181 -2.83 15.52 -45.04
N VAL A 182 -1.74 15.92 -44.38
CA VAL A 182 -1.18 15.26 -43.20
C VAL A 182 -1.68 15.96 -41.93
N LYS A 183 -1.95 15.19 -40.87
CA LYS A 183 -2.37 15.74 -39.58
C LYS A 183 -1.24 16.59 -39.00
N SER A 184 -1.57 17.86 -38.74
CA SER A 184 -0.63 18.90 -38.33
C SER A 184 -1.12 19.62 -37.08
N ARG A 185 -0.21 19.95 -36.15
CA ARG A 185 -0.46 20.92 -35.08
C ARG A 185 0.07 22.33 -35.42
N GLY A 186 0.44 22.56 -36.68
CA GLY A 186 1.13 23.76 -37.16
C GLY A 186 2.64 23.56 -37.21
N LEU A 187 3.29 24.20 -38.19
CA LEU A 187 4.74 24.39 -38.22
C LEU A 187 5.06 25.70 -37.50
N PRO A 188 6.10 25.76 -36.65
CA PRO A 188 6.62 27.03 -36.14
C PRO A 188 6.99 27.99 -37.27
N ASP A 189 6.78 29.29 -37.08
CA ASP A 189 7.07 30.34 -38.08
C ASP A 189 8.56 30.40 -38.50
N ASP A 190 9.46 29.81 -37.69
CA ASP A 190 10.90 29.71 -37.90
C ASP A 190 11.36 28.36 -38.51
N HIS A 191 10.44 27.55 -39.03
CA HIS A 191 10.77 26.25 -39.61
C HIS A 191 11.60 26.40 -40.90
N ALA A 192 12.90 26.10 -40.81
CA ALA A 192 13.80 26.01 -41.96
C ALA A 192 14.22 24.55 -42.23
N GLY A 193 13.80 24.00 -43.37
CA GLY A 193 14.19 22.67 -43.86
C GLY A 193 13.02 21.83 -44.36
N PRO A 194 13.27 20.54 -44.71
CA PRO A 194 12.23 19.62 -45.13
C PRO A 194 11.31 19.24 -43.96
N ILE A 195 10.03 19.05 -44.28
CA ILE A 195 9.01 18.57 -43.36
C ILE A 195 9.17 17.06 -43.19
N ARG A 196 9.27 16.62 -41.94
CA ARG A 196 9.40 15.21 -41.57
C ARG A 196 8.05 14.63 -41.23
N ILE A 197 7.63 13.64 -42.01
CA ILE A 197 6.38 12.91 -41.83
C ILE A 197 6.71 11.49 -41.43
N ILE A 198 6.02 11.02 -40.40
CA ILE A 198 6.03 9.63 -39.97
C ILE A 198 4.71 9.02 -40.37
N ASP A 199 4.79 8.01 -41.22
CA ASP A 199 3.65 7.29 -41.77
C ASP A 199 3.62 5.87 -41.21
N ILE A 200 2.56 5.57 -40.45
CA ILE A 200 2.19 4.23 -40.04
C ILE A 200 1.21 3.73 -41.09
N GLU A 201 1.67 2.81 -41.95
CA GLU A 201 1.00 2.45 -43.19
C GLU A 201 -0.50 2.13 -42.97
N GLY A 202 -1.37 2.90 -43.64
CA GLY A 202 -2.82 2.70 -43.59
C GLY A 202 -3.50 3.04 -42.26
N ILE A 203 -2.78 3.64 -41.30
CA ILE A 203 -3.29 3.98 -39.98
C ILE A 203 -3.19 5.48 -39.72
N ASP A 204 -2.00 6.06 -39.84
CA ASP A 204 -1.77 7.45 -39.45
C ASP A 204 -0.55 8.05 -40.13
N ALA A 205 -0.65 9.30 -40.57
CA ALA A 205 0.46 10.08 -41.09
C ALA A 205 0.50 11.42 -40.34
N ASN A 206 1.61 11.68 -39.63
CA ASN A 206 1.79 12.87 -38.81
C ASN A 206 3.13 13.55 -39.06
N MET A 207 3.13 14.88 -38.99
CA MET A 207 4.38 15.62 -38.86
C MET A 207 4.97 15.41 -37.46
N CYS A 208 6.13 14.75 -37.40
CA CYS A 208 6.82 14.49 -36.15
C CYS A 208 8.33 14.57 -36.32
N CYS A 209 9.00 15.13 -35.32
CA CYS A 209 10.45 15.27 -35.27
C CYS A 209 11.14 14.18 -34.43
N GLY A 210 10.41 13.37 -33.67
CA GLY A 210 10.98 12.37 -32.76
C GLY A 210 11.47 11.09 -33.44
N THR A 211 12.09 10.19 -32.69
CA THR A 211 12.63 8.93 -33.22
C THR A 211 11.58 7.83 -33.21
N HIS A 212 11.53 7.01 -34.26
CA HIS A 212 10.49 5.97 -34.42
C HIS A 212 11.07 4.61 -34.74
N VAL A 213 10.31 3.56 -34.40
CA VAL A 213 10.57 2.22 -34.91
C VAL A 213 10.26 2.16 -36.41
N SER A 214 10.79 1.16 -37.11
CA SER A 214 10.60 0.92 -38.55
C SER A 214 9.38 0.05 -38.87
N ASN A 215 8.82 -0.63 -37.87
CA ASN A 215 7.56 -1.35 -37.96
C ASN A 215 6.96 -1.53 -36.55
N LEU A 216 5.65 -1.78 -36.49
CA LEU A 216 4.94 -1.89 -35.22
C LEU A 216 5.29 -3.14 -34.40
N SER A 217 5.81 -4.22 -34.99
CA SER A 217 6.16 -5.43 -34.23
C SER A 217 7.31 -5.17 -33.23
N GLN A 218 8.15 -4.18 -33.51
CA GLN A 218 9.23 -3.75 -32.60
C GLN A 218 8.71 -3.08 -31.32
N LEU A 219 7.44 -2.70 -31.26
CA LEU A 219 6.79 -2.28 -30.02
C LEU A 219 6.59 -3.46 -29.06
N GLN A 220 6.64 -4.70 -29.55
CA GLN A 220 6.42 -5.96 -28.85
C GLN A 220 5.01 -6.10 -28.24
N MET A 221 4.63 -5.19 -27.36
CA MET A 221 3.33 -5.12 -26.71
C MET A 221 3.06 -3.69 -26.24
N ILE A 222 1.79 -3.29 -26.28
CA ILE A 222 1.29 -2.11 -25.58
C ILE A 222 0.38 -2.57 -24.45
N LYS A 223 0.59 -2.01 -23.25
CA LYS A 223 -0.29 -2.19 -22.09
C LYS A 223 -0.88 -0.85 -21.67
N LEU A 224 -2.20 -0.76 -21.62
CA LEU A 224 -2.95 0.37 -21.07
C LEU A 224 -3.21 0.11 -19.58
N GLN A 225 -2.66 0.96 -18.71
CA GLN A 225 -2.77 0.79 -17.25
C GLN A 225 -4.07 1.36 -16.67
N GLY A 226 -4.78 2.18 -17.45
CA GLY A 226 -6.00 2.86 -17.03
C GLY A 226 -5.96 4.34 -17.33
N THR A 227 -6.82 5.08 -16.65
CA THR A 227 -7.00 6.52 -16.87
C THR A 227 -6.92 7.32 -15.58
N GLU A 228 -6.33 8.50 -15.68
CA GLU A 228 -6.29 9.52 -14.64
C GLU A 228 -7.09 10.76 -15.09
N LYS A 229 -7.56 11.58 -14.15
CA LYS A 229 -8.25 12.82 -14.47
C LYS A 229 -7.28 13.81 -15.12
N GLY A 230 -7.60 14.27 -16.33
CA GLY A 230 -6.87 15.31 -17.05
C GLY A 230 -7.39 16.73 -16.72
N LYS A 231 -6.87 17.73 -17.44
CA LYS A 231 -7.27 19.14 -17.24
C LYS A 231 -8.58 19.43 -17.96
N LYS A 232 -9.41 20.31 -17.40
CA LYS A 232 -10.63 20.84 -18.08
C LYS A 232 -11.53 19.75 -18.68
N ASN A 233 -11.92 18.76 -17.87
CA ASN A 233 -12.82 17.66 -18.27
C ASN A 233 -12.25 16.74 -19.37
N LYS A 234 -10.93 16.56 -19.37
CA LYS A 234 -10.19 15.62 -20.24
C LYS A 234 -9.70 14.43 -19.43
N THR A 235 -9.19 13.41 -20.12
CA THR A 235 -8.74 12.15 -19.50
C THR A 235 -7.32 11.83 -19.93
N ASN A 236 -6.45 11.51 -18.96
CA ASN A 236 -5.09 11.04 -19.22
C ASN A 236 -5.09 9.52 -19.30
N LEU A 237 -4.84 8.96 -20.48
CA LEU A 237 -4.63 7.54 -20.69
C LEU A 237 -3.17 7.18 -20.36
N ILE A 238 -2.96 6.27 -19.40
CA ILE A 238 -1.63 5.83 -18.97
C ILE A 238 -1.27 4.53 -19.69
N PHE A 239 -0.08 4.48 -20.28
CA PHE A 239 0.36 3.34 -21.08
C PHE A 239 1.85 3.02 -20.92
N LEU A 240 2.19 1.77 -21.26
CA LEU A 240 3.52 1.22 -21.35
C LEU A 240 3.70 0.53 -22.71
N VAL A 241 4.90 0.62 -23.29
CA VAL A 241 5.24 -0.03 -24.55
C VAL A 241 6.54 -0.83 -24.41
N GLY A 242 6.64 -1.97 -25.10
CA GLY A 242 7.87 -2.73 -25.27
C GLY A 242 8.51 -3.18 -23.97
N ASN A 243 9.80 -2.90 -23.81
CA ASN A 243 10.58 -3.35 -22.66
C ASN A 243 10.02 -2.84 -21.31
N ARG A 244 9.26 -1.73 -21.30
CA ARG A 244 8.58 -1.26 -20.09
C ARG A 244 7.47 -2.20 -19.64
N VAL A 245 6.76 -2.84 -20.58
CA VAL A 245 5.75 -3.86 -20.29
C VAL A 245 6.40 -5.10 -19.70
N LEU A 246 7.54 -5.54 -20.26
CA LEU A 246 8.28 -6.68 -19.72
C LEU A 246 8.78 -6.43 -18.29
N LYS A 247 9.34 -5.24 -18.02
CA LYS A 247 9.74 -4.82 -16.67
C LYS A 247 8.56 -4.76 -15.70
N TYR A 248 7.41 -4.29 -16.18
CA TYR A 248 6.18 -4.26 -15.38
C TYR A 248 5.68 -5.67 -15.06
N ALA A 249 5.65 -6.58 -16.04
CA ALA A 249 5.25 -7.97 -15.86
C ALA A 249 6.16 -8.70 -14.87
N GLU A 250 7.48 -8.53 -14.96
CA GLU A 250 8.43 -9.11 -14.00
C GLU A 250 8.18 -8.60 -12.57
N LYS A 251 7.93 -7.29 -12.42
CA LYS A 251 7.58 -6.71 -11.12
C LYS A 251 6.29 -7.31 -10.56
N CYS A 252 5.24 -7.45 -11.39
CA CYS A 252 3.99 -8.10 -11.00
C CYS A 252 4.23 -9.55 -10.56
N TYR A 253 4.96 -10.32 -11.35
CA TYR A 253 5.29 -11.72 -11.05
C TYR A 253 6.11 -11.86 -9.76
N SER A 254 7.12 -11.01 -9.55
CA SER A 254 7.91 -11.00 -8.30
C SER A 254 7.05 -10.69 -7.06
N THR A 255 6.05 -9.83 -7.22
CA THR A 255 5.12 -9.45 -6.16
C THR A 255 4.21 -10.63 -5.84
N GLU A 256 3.66 -11.28 -6.87
CA GLU A 256 2.83 -12.47 -6.74
C GLU A 256 3.59 -13.63 -6.07
N ARG A 257 4.84 -13.89 -6.46
CA ARG A 257 5.70 -14.87 -5.80
C ARG A 257 5.93 -14.56 -4.31
N SER A 258 6.08 -13.28 -3.98
CA SER A 258 6.20 -12.84 -2.59
C SER A 258 4.91 -13.12 -1.81
N LEU A 259 3.75 -12.88 -2.42
CA LEU A 259 2.44 -13.20 -1.83
C LEU A 259 2.24 -14.70 -1.64
N VAL A 260 2.65 -15.55 -2.58
CA VAL A 260 2.64 -17.02 -2.40
C VAL A 260 3.42 -17.42 -1.14
N SER A 261 4.58 -16.81 -0.91
CA SER A 261 5.38 -17.09 0.29
C SER A 261 4.72 -16.58 1.58
N LEU A 262 4.07 -15.41 1.55
CA LEU A 262 3.42 -14.81 2.72
C LEU A 262 2.11 -15.51 3.09
N LEU A 263 1.27 -15.80 2.10
CA LEU A 263 -0.07 -16.36 2.28
C LEU A 263 -0.05 -17.89 2.33
N LYS A 264 1.02 -18.53 1.83
CA LYS A 264 1.14 -20.00 1.71
C LYS A 264 0.04 -20.63 0.84
N THR A 265 -0.45 -19.89 -0.16
CA THR A 265 -1.48 -20.33 -1.12
C THR A 265 -1.07 -20.01 -2.55
N GLY A 266 -1.73 -20.65 -3.52
CA GLY A 266 -1.55 -20.35 -4.94
C GLY A 266 -2.09 -18.96 -5.32
N PRO A 267 -1.62 -18.38 -6.45
CA PRO A 267 -2.04 -17.04 -6.91
C PRO A 267 -3.56 -16.83 -6.99
N ASP A 268 -4.27 -17.81 -7.55
CA ASP A 268 -5.73 -17.74 -7.74
C ASP A 268 -6.50 -17.63 -6.41
N GLU A 269 -5.89 -18.06 -5.30
CA GLU A 269 -6.48 -18.06 -3.96
C GLU A 269 -6.05 -16.84 -3.13
N HIS A 270 -5.17 -15.97 -3.62
CA HIS A 270 -4.63 -14.86 -2.82
C HIS A 270 -5.73 -13.94 -2.29
N VAL A 271 -6.73 -13.63 -3.12
CA VAL A 271 -7.85 -12.75 -2.73
C VAL A 271 -8.67 -13.38 -1.61
N GLU A 272 -9.00 -14.66 -1.74
CA GLU A 272 -9.75 -15.41 -0.72
C GLU A 272 -8.95 -15.55 0.57
N ALA A 273 -7.65 -15.84 0.48
CA ALA A 273 -6.76 -15.95 1.63
C ALA A 273 -6.69 -14.63 2.41
N VAL A 274 -6.58 -13.50 1.72
CA VAL A 274 -6.59 -12.16 2.34
C VAL A 274 -7.93 -11.86 3.00
N ASP A 275 -9.05 -12.15 2.33
CA ASP A 275 -10.40 -11.96 2.91
C ASP A 275 -10.60 -12.82 4.17
N LYS A 276 -10.14 -14.07 4.17
CA LYS A 276 -10.16 -14.96 5.34
C LYS A 276 -9.33 -14.42 6.50
N ILE A 277 -8.13 -13.89 6.23
CA ILE A 277 -7.28 -13.24 7.26
C ILE A 277 -8.00 -12.02 7.84
N GLN A 278 -8.59 -11.16 7.01
CA GLN A 278 -9.33 -9.98 7.48
C GLN A 278 -10.55 -10.36 8.34
N LYS A 279 -11.32 -11.37 7.92
CA LYS A 279 -12.46 -11.89 8.69
C LYS A 279 -12.01 -12.50 10.03
N SER A 280 -10.93 -13.29 10.01
CA SER A 280 -10.34 -13.88 11.22
C SER A 280 -9.84 -12.80 12.19
N ALA A 281 -9.16 -11.76 11.69
CA ALA A 281 -8.70 -10.64 12.51
C ALA A 281 -9.86 -9.91 13.21
N LYS A 282 -10.95 -9.63 12.47
CA LYS A 282 -12.16 -9.01 13.04
C LYS A 282 -12.81 -9.91 14.11
N LEU A 283 -12.87 -11.22 13.87
CA LEU A 283 -13.43 -12.18 14.82
C LEU A 283 -12.59 -12.28 16.10
N LEU A 284 -11.26 -12.36 15.96
CA LEU A 284 -10.32 -12.36 17.09
C LEU A 284 -10.42 -11.07 17.90
N GLN A 285 -10.55 -9.92 17.25
CA GLN A 285 -10.75 -8.65 17.95
C GLN A 285 -12.05 -8.65 18.76
N LYS A 286 -13.16 -9.16 18.19
CA LYS A 286 -14.43 -9.29 18.92
C LYS A 286 -14.32 -10.25 20.09
N SER A 287 -13.66 -11.39 19.90
CA SER A 287 -13.43 -12.38 20.97
C SER A 287 -12.56 -11.81 22.09
N ASN A 288 -11.52 -11.05 21.76
CA ASN A 288 -10.65 -10.40 22.74
C ASN A 288 -11.43 -9.40 23.61
N LEU A 289 -12.29 -8.58 22.99
CA LEU A 289 -13.19 -7.70 23.74
C LEU A 289 -14.16 -8.49 24.64
N GLY A 290 -14.67 -9.64 24.18
CA GLY A 290 -15.49 -10.53 25.00
C GLY A 290 -14.74 -11.03 26.24
N LEU A 291 -13.54 -11.57 26.05
CA LEU A 291 -12.69 -12.06 27.14
C LEU A 291 -12.30 -10.96 28.13
N LEU A 292 -12.05 -9.74 27.65
CA LEU A 292 -11.80 -8.58 28.51
C LEU A 292 -13.00 -8.28 29.40
N ARG A 293 -14.23 -8.33 28.86
CA ARG A 293 -15.47 -8.14 29.65
C ARG A 293 -15.62 -9.23 30.73
N ASP A 294 -15.44 -10.49 30.37
CA ASP A 294 -15.54 -11.61 31.33
C ASP A 294 -14.49 -11.48 32.45
N MET A 295 -13.25 -11.12 32.07
CA MET A 295 -12.17 -10.87 33.00
C MET A 295 -12.45 -9.67 33.91
N ALA A 296 -13.05 -8.59 33.41
CA ALA A 296 -13.48 -7.45 34.23
C ALA A 296 -14.46 -7.87 35.33
N VAL A 297 -15.45 -8.71 34.98
CA VAL A 297 -16.42 -9.24 35.94
C VAL A 297 -15.72 -10.09 37.01
N LEU A 298 -14.83 -11.01 36.60
CA LEU A 298 -14.11 -11.88 37.52
C LEU A 298 -13.18 -11.10 38.46
N ILE A 299 -12.47 -10.08 37.95
CA ILE A 299 -11.62 -9.21 38.77
C ILE A 299 -12.44 -8.51 39.85
N ALA A 300 -13.59 -7.94 39.48
CA ALA A 300 -14.47 -7.26 40.42
C ALA A 300 -15.06 -8.22 41.45
N GLN A 301 -15.47 -9.43 41.04
CA GLN A 301 -15.98 -10.46 41.95
C GLN A 301 -14.91 -10.93 42.94
N ASN A 302 -13.69 -11.17 42.47
CA ASN A 302 -12.57 -11.58 43.32
C ASN A 302 -12.27 -10.52 44.40
N PHE A 303 -12.31 -9.24 44.03
CA PHE A 303 -12.19 -8.14 44.99
C PHE A 303 -13.34 -8.15 46.02
N LYS A 304 -14.59 -8.30 45.55
CA LYS A 304 -15.78 -8.36 46.43
C LYS A 304 -15.73 -9.53 47.42
N SER A 305 -15.21 -10.68 47.00
CA SER A 305 -15.09 -11.88 47.85
C SER A 305 -13.92 -11.87 48.83
N SER A 306 -13.03 -10.86 48.74
CA SER A 306 -11.84 -10.81 49.61
C SER A 306 -12.22 -10.48 51.06
N PRO A 307 -11.82 -11.31 52.05
CA PRO A 307 -12.16 -11.09 53.47
C PRO A 307 -11.56 -9.82 54.07
N GLN A 308 -10.50 -9.28 53.46
CA GLN A 308 -9.80 -8.05 53.89
C GLN A 308 -9.99 -6.92 52.87
N ARG A 309 -11.19 -6.80 52.26
CA ARG A 309 -11.44 -5.71 51.31
C ARG A 309 -11.30 -4.36 52.02
N GLY A 310 -10.39 -3.53 51.52
CA GLY A 310 -10.30 -2.12 51.91
C GLY A 310 -11.25 -1.25 51.10
N ASN A 311 -11.29 0.05 51.40
CA ASN A 311 -12.14 1.02 50.71
C ASN A 311 -11.49 1.60 49.43
N PHE A 312 -10.43 0.97 48.92
CA PHE A 312 -9.72 1.40 47.72
C PHE A 312 -9.40 0.21 46.80
N PHE A 313 -9.67 0.38 45.51
CA PHE A 313 -9.31 -0.57 44.46
C PHE A 313 -8.58 0.14 43.31
N THR A 314 -7.50 -0.46 42.82
CA THR A 314 -6.81 0.03 41.63
C THR A 314 -6.41 -1.09 40.70
N LEU A 315 -6.46 -0.81 39.40
CA LEU A 315 -6.00 -1.73 38.36
C LEU A 315 -5.49 -0.96 37.16
N HIS A 316 -4.36 -1.44 36.61
CA HIS A 316 -3.90 -1.06 35.28
C HIS A 316 -4.06 -2.25 34.33
N LYS A 317 -4.60 -2.01 33.14
CA LYS A 317 -4.67 -3.02 32.09
C LYS A 317 -4.36 -2.43 30.72
N LYS A 318 -3.22 -2.81 30.15
CA LYS A 318 -2.78 -2.33 28.83
C LYS A 318 -3.81 -2.58 27.72
N GLU A 319 -4.36 -3.79 27.67
CA GLU A 319 -5.27 -4.22 26.60
C GLU A 319 -6.74 -3.81 26.83
N GLY A 320 -7.05 -3.16 27.96
CA GLY A 320 -8.41 -2.79 28.30
C GLY A 320 -8.92 -1.58 27.50
N ASP A 321 -10.24 -1.43 27.46
CA ASP A 321 -10.89 -0.25 26.89
C ASP A 321 -11.76 0.45 27.95
N ASN A 322 -12.53 1.44 27.52
CA ASN A 322 -13.43 2.15 28.41
C ASN A 322 -14.52 1.22 28.97
N GLU A 323 -15.01 0.26 28.18
CA GLU A 323 -16.05 -0.67 28.62
C GLU A 323 -15.53 -1.60 29.72
N PHE A 324 -14.30 -2.12 29.57
CA PHE A 324 -13.59 -2.89 30.58
C PHE A 324 -13.55 -2.16 31.93
N MET A 325 -13.11 -0.89 31.94
CA MET A 325 -13.06 -0.09 33.17
C MET A 325 -14.46 0.13 33.76
N ASN A 326 -15.46 0.40 32.91
CA ASN A 326 -16.83 0.63 33.37
C ASN A 326 -17.47 -0.62 33.99
N ILE A 327 -17.22 -1.81 33.43
CA ILE A 327 -17.70 -3.07 33.99
C ILE A 327 -17.12 -3.29 35.39
N ILE A 328 -15.81 -3.13 35.56
CA ILE A 328 -15.16 -3.28 36.88
C ILE A 328 -15.77 -2.31 37.90
N ALA A 329 -15.85 -1.02 37.53
CA ALA A 329 -16.41 0.02 38.38
C ALA A 329 -17.85 -0.31 38.83
N ASN A 330 -18.71 -0.71 37.90
CA ASN A 330 -20.10 -1.00 38.20
C ASN A 330 -20.26 -2.28 39.02
N GLU A 331 -19.45 -3.30 38.75
CA GLU A 331 -19.51 -4.57 39.47
C GLU A 331 -18.98 -4.46 40.91
N ILE A 332 -17.92 -3.69 41.17
CA ILE A 332 -17.39 -3.51 42.54
C ILE A 332 -18.42 -2.80 43.43
N GLY A 333 -19.15 -1.83 42.89
CA GLY A 333 -20.02 -0.94 43.65
C GLY A 333 -19.22 0.19 44.30
N THR A 334 -19.64 1.43 44.07
CA THR A 334 -18.80 2.62 44.34
C THR A 334 -19.31 3.49 45.49
N GLU A 335 -20.24 2.97 46.30
CA GLU A 335 -20.84 3.73 47.40
C GLU A 335 -19.87 3.92 48.57
N GLU A 336 -19.07 2.90 48.89
CA GLU A 336 -18.09 2.91 50.00
C GLU A 336 -16.66 2.64 49.52
N THR A 337 -16.46 2.36 48.23
CA THR A 337 -15.16 2.01 47.65
C THR A 337 -14.75 3.03 46.59
N LEU A 338 -13.54 3.57 46.73
CA LEU A 338 -12.88 4.39 45.73
C LEU A 338 -12.13 3.51 44.73
N VAL A 339 -12.46 3.62 43.45
CA VAL A 339 -11.96 2.78 42.36
C VAL A 339 -11.18 3.64 41.38
N PHE A 340 -9.89 3.32 41.17
CA PHE A 340 -9.02 3.99 40.20
C PHE A 340 -8.47 3.01 39.16
N LEU A 341 -8.94 3.12 37.93
CA LEU A 341 -8.60 2.23 36.82
C LEU A 341 -7.86 3.00 35.73
N THR A 342 -6.91 2.34 35.09
CA THR A 342 -6.19 2.88 33.93
C THR A 342 -6.04 1.81 32.83
N VAL A 343 -6.15 2.23 31.57
CA VAL A 343 -5.91 1.38 30.39
C VAL A 343 -5.04 2.10 29.37
N GLY A 344 -4.21 1.36 28.64
CA GLY A 344 -3.23 1.92 27.69
C GLY A 344 -1.78 1.57 28.04
N GLU A 345 -0.82 2.16 27.32
CA GLU A 345 0.60 1.86 27.51
C GLU A 345 1.10 2.34 28.88
N GLU A 346 1.91 1.54 29.58
CA GLU A 346 2.31 1.79 30.98
C GLU A 346 2.94 3.16 31.22
N LYS A 347 3.74 3.66 30.27
CA LYS A 347 4.39 4.99 30.33
C LYS A 347 3.87 5.96 29.27
N GLY A 348 2.93 5.52 28.45
CA GLY A 348 2.39 6.27 27.31
C GLY A 348 1.00 6.86 27.58
N PRO A 349 0.32 7.33 26.53
CA PRO A 349 -1.03 7.83 26.65
C PRO A 349 -2.01 6.68 26.94
N GLY A 350 -3.09 7.01 27.64
CA GLY A 350 -4.09 6.03 28.03
C GLY A 350 -5.41 6.66 28.47
N LEU A 351 -6.34 5.82 28.92
CA LEU A 351 -7.57 6.26 29.57
C LEU A 351 -7.47 6.00 31.07
N PHE A 352 -8.18 6.80 31.85
CA PHE A 352 -8.33 6.58 33.28
C PHE A 352 -9.78 6.80 33.71
N LEU A 353 -10.17 6.10 34.77
CA LEU A 353 -11.46 6.21 35.43
C LEU A 353 -11.24 6.24 36.95
N LEU A 354 -11.74 7.28 37.60
CA LEU A 354 -11.87 7.40 39.05
C LEU A 354 -13.35 7.43 39.41
N THR A 355 -13.81 6.54 40.28
CA THR A 355 -15.21 6.52 40.73
C THR A 355 -15.32 6.04 42.17
N GLY A 356 -16.34 6.51 42.88
CA GLY A 356 -16.45 6.32 44.33
C GLY A 356 -17.43 7.30 44.96
N PRO A 357 -17.34 7.52 46.28
CA PRO A 357 -18.06 8.57 47.00
C PRO A 357 -17.91 9.94 46.31
N SER A 358 -19.02 10.67 46.18
CA SER A 358 -19.06 11.89 45.35
C SER A 358 -18.16 13.02 45.86
N ASP A 359 -17.96 13.10 47.16
CA ASP A 359 -17.03 14.01 47.83
C ASP A 359 -15.58 13.69 47.48
N ALA A 360 -15.19 12.42 47.63
CA ALA A 360 -13.83 11.95 47.33
C ALA A 360 -13.46 12.13 45.85
N VAL A 361 -14.38 11.82 44.93
CA VAL A 361 -14.14 11.96 43.49
C VAL A 361 -14.07 13.42 43.06
N SER A 362 -14.89 14.31 43.65
CA SER A 362 -14.86 15.74 43.33
C SER A 362 -13.59 16.42 43.85
N GLU A 363 -13.09 16.00 45.02
CA GLU A 363 -11.83 16.48 45.59
C GLU A 363 -10.62 15.98 44.77
N MET A 364 -10.56 14.68 44.49
CA MET A 364 -9.36 14.04 43.96
C MET A 364 -9.28 14.03 42.44
N GLY A 365 -10.42 14.06 41.72
CA GLY A 365 -10.47 14.00 40.27
C GLY A 365 -9.58 15.03 39.54
N PRO A 366 -9.66 16.34 39.90
CA PRO A 366 -8.78 17.36 39.32
C PRO A 366 -7.29 17.12 39.61
N ARG A 367 -6.93 16.63 40.81
CA ARG A 367 -5.54 16.32 41.18
C ARG A 367 -5.00 15.13 40.38
N VAL A 368 -5.82 14.09 40.18
CA VAL A 368 -5.48 12.95 39.32
C VAL A 368 -5.26 13.41 37.88
N LEU A 369 -6.12 14.29 37.37
CA LEU A 369 -6.00 14.83 36.01
C LEU A 369 -4.68 15.59 35.82
N GLU A 370 -4.29 16.41 36.79
CA GLU A 370 -3.04 17.17 36.78
C GLU A 370 -1.82 16.23 36.79
N MET A 371 -1.80 15.23 37.67
CA MET A 371 -0.69 14.27 37.77
C MET A 371 -0.51 13.43 36.50
N LEU A 372 -1.60 13.06 35.84
CA LEU A 372 -1.61 12.33 34.57
C LEU A 372 -1.48 13.24 33.34
N GLN A 373 -1.41 14.56 33.56
CA GLN A 373 -1.29 15.60 32.55
C GLN A 373 -2.34 15.45 31.44
N GLY A 374 -3.57 15.11 31.80
CA GLY A 374 -4.59 14.65 30.87
C GLY A 374 -5.70 15.66 30.57
N LYS A 375 -6.72 15.20 29.84
CA LYS A 375 -8.02 15.88 29.69
C LYS A 375 -9.14 14.95 30.15
N GLY A 376 -10.04 15.45 30.99
CA GLY A 376 -11.13 14.65 31.55
C GLY A 376 -12.17 15.51 32.23
N ALA A 377 -13.30 14.90 32.57
CA ALA A 377 -14.38 15.55 33.27
C ALA A 377 -15.01 14.59 34.28
N GLY A 378 -15.57 15.15 35.34
CA GLY A 378 -16.32 14.41 36.34
C GLY A 378 -17.78 14.82 36.42
N LYS A 379 -18.67 13.83 36.60
CA LYS A 379 -20.10 14.00 36.87
C LYS A 379 -20.60 12.82 37.70
N ASN A 380 -21.43 13.10 38.71
CA ASN A 380 -22.14 12.10 39.53
C ASN A 380 -21.24 10.99 40.10
N GLY A 381 -20.19 11.33 40.86
CA GLY A 381 -19.31 10.34 41.50
C GLY A 381 -18.41 9.54 40.54
N ARG A 382 -18.24 10.04 39.31
CA ARG A 382 -17.31 9.50 38.30
C ARG A 382 -16.46 10.62 37.72
N PHE A 383 -15.19 10.37 37.51
CA PHE A 383 -14.24 11.25 36.84
C PHE A 383 -13.42 10.43 35.84
N GLN A 384 -13.54 10.74 34.55
CA GLN A 384 -12.89 9.95 33.50
C GLN A 384 -12.23 10.85 32.46
N GLY A 385 -11.17 10.35 31.83
CA GLY A 385 -10.42 11.14 30.86
C GLY A 385 -9.36 10.37 30.12
N LYS A 386 -8.67 11.11 29.25
CA LYS A 386 -7.45 10.67 28.55
C LYS A 386 -6.24 11.21 29.31
N ALA A 387 -5.34 10.33 29.69
CA ALA A 387 -4.02 10.67 30.22
C ALA A 387 -3.03 10.81 29.07
N ASN A 388 -2.18 11.84 29.10
CA ASN A 388 -1.08 11.98 28.14
C ASN A 388 0.09 11.05 28.50
N SER A 389 0.28 10.76 29.80
CA SER A 389 1.22 9.76 30.28
C SER A 389 0.69 9.05 31.54
N LEU A 390 0.74 7.72 31.54
CA LEU A 390 0.44 6.87 32.70
C LEU A 390 1.65 6.60 33.61
N ALA A 391 2.81 7.22 33.36
CA ALA A 391 4.03 6.97 34.12
C ALA A 391 3.86 7.21 35.64
N ARG A 392 3.02 8.18 36.02
CA ARG A 392 2.75 8.56 37.42
C ARG A 392 1.51 7.87 38.03
N ARG A 393 0.96 6.84 37.38
CA ARG A 393 -0.22 6.10 37.87
C ARG A 393 -0.03 5.50 39.27
N GLU A 394 1.18 5.06 39.61
CA GLU A 394 1.52 4.50 40.92
C GLU A 394 1.53 5.60 42.00
N ASP A 395 2.12 6.76 41.72
CA ASP A 395 2.05 7.94 42.61
C ASP A 395 0.59 8.34 42.87
N VAL A 396 -0.23 8.33 41.82
CA VAL A 396 -1.67 8.62 41.91
C VAL A 396 -2.37 7.59 42.79
N ALA A 397 -2.12 6.30 42.58
CA ALA A 397 -2.72 5.24 43.38
C ALA A 397 -2.33 5.35 44.86
N ALA A 398 -1.06 5.67 45.17
CA ALA A 398 -0.59 5.89 46.54
C ALA A 398 -1.29 7.09 47.21
N LEU A 399 -1.42 8.21 46.48
CA LEU A 399 -2.13 9.41 46.93
C LEU A 399 -3.61 9.12 47.24
N LEU A 400 -4.28 8.35 46.39
CA LEU A 400 -5.68 7.96 46.61
C LEU A 400 -5.81 6.99 47.79
N GLN A 401 -4.90 6.05 47.95
CA GLN A 401 -4.89 5.12 49.08
C GLN A 401 -4.68 5.83 50.42
N GLN A 402 -3.78 6.81 50.47
CA GLN A 402 -3.55 7.63 51.66
C GLN A 402 -4.80 8.42 52.08
N ARG A 403 -5.58 8.92 51.11
CA ARG A 403 -6.83 9.62 51.39
C ARG A 403 -7.89 8.70 52.00
N CYS A 404 -7.93 7.44 51.57
CA CYS A 404 -8.83 6.43 52.13
C CYS A 404 -8.45 6.07 53.58
N THR A 405 -7.16 5.93 53.89
CA THR A 405 -6.71 5.60 55.25
C THR A 405 -6.87 6.76 56.24
N GLN A 406 -6.67 8.01 55.81
CA GLN A 406 -6.88 9.19 56.66
C GLN A 406 -8.36 9.42 57.01
N GLY A 407 -9.28 9.11 56.08
CA GLY A 407 -10.72 9.21 56.33
C GLY A 407 -11.22 8.22 57.38
N GLU A 408 -10.61 7.03 57.48
CA GLU A 408 -10.94 6.03 58.51
C GLU A 408 -10.50 6.48 59.92
N GLU A 409 -9.36 7.18 60.05
CA GLU A 409 -8.91 7.73 61.34
C GLU A 409 -9.76 8.92 61.82
N GLU A 410 -10.27 9.75 60.90
CA GLU A 410 -11.11 10.89 61.21
C GLU A 410 -12.54 10.46 61.60
N TYR A 411 -13.09 9.44 60.93
CA TYR A 411 -14.39 8.84 61.28
C TYR A 411 -14.36 8.13 62.66
N ARG A 412 -13.22 7.52 63.02
CA ARG A 412 -13.00 6.90 64.34
C ARG A 412 -12.87 7.91 65.49
N LYS A 413 -12.66 9.20 65.19
CA LYS A 413 -12.52 10.30 66.17
C LYS A 413 -13.81 11.11 66.40
N ILE A 414 -14.91 10.82 65.70
CA ILE A 414 -16.20 11.49 65.92
C ILE A 414 -16.81 10.97 67.24
N PRO A 415 -16.99 11.80 68.29
CA PRO A 415 -17.69 11.37 69.49
C PRO A 415 -19.19 11.25 69.18
N THR A 416 -19.79 10.10 69.46
CA THR A 416 -21.24 9.91 69.42
C THR A 416 -21.92 10.83 70.46
N LYS A 417 -22.25 12.07 70.08
CA LYS A 417 -23.16 12.91 70.86
C LYS A 417 -24.60 12.55 70.50
N SER A 418 -25.20 11.65 71.27
CA SER A 418 -26.66 11.51 71.29
C SER A 418 -27.27 12.71 72.04
N PRO A 419 -28.29 13.39 71.51
CA PRO A 419 -29.21 14.15 72.33
C PRO A 419 -30.35 13.22 72.78
N ARG A 420 -30.39 12.88 74.08
CA ARG A 420 -31.59 12.34 74.71
C ARG A 420 -32.67 13.42 74.64
N MET A 421 -33.67 13.21 73.77
CA MET A 421 -34.92 13.96 73.82
C MET A 421 -36.05 12.99 74.14
N THR A 422 -36.33 12.87 75.43
CA THR A 422 -37.46 12.12 75.99
C THR A 422 -38.73 12.97 75.81
N ARG A 423 -39.71 12.51 75.06
CA ARG A 423 -41.10 12.98 75.21
C ARG A 423 -42.08 11.82 75.01
N MET A 424 -42.75 11.48 76.11
CA MET A 424 -43.89 10.57 76.16
C MET A 424 -45.09 11.17 75.43
N ILE A 425 -45.93 10.33 74.80
CA ILE A 425 -47.41 10.25 74.91
C ILE A 425 -47.89 9.01 74.12
N ARG A 426 -48.70 8.15 74.76
CA ARG A 426 -49.53 7.04 74.20
C ARG A 426 -50.91 7.61 73.71
N PRO A 427 -51.91 6.82 73.25
CA PRO A 427 -52.03 5.92 72.09
C PRO A 427 -53.35 6.18 71.26
N MET A 428 -53.69 5.28 70.30
CA MET A 428 -55.02 5.10 69.60
C MET A 428 -55.38 6.10 68.47
N LYS A 429 -55.95 5.77 67.29
CA LYS A 429 -56.85 4.69 66.78
C LYS A 429 -56.75 4.54 65.23
N ARG A 430 -56.91 3.28 64.75
CA ARG A 430 -57.64 2.69 63.57
C ARG A 430 -57.99 3.59 62.34
N HIS A 431 -57.83 3.14 61.08
CA HIS A 431 -58.59 2.09 60.35
C HIS A 431 -57.77 1.42 59.21
N LEU A 432 -57.70 0.07 59.12
CA LEU A 432 -58.41 -0.87 58.20
C LEU A 432 -58.21 -0.59 56.68
N ASN A 433 -57.66 -1.51 55.88
CA ASN A 433 -58.25 -2.77 55.40
C ASN A 433 -57.14 -3.80 55.06
N ARG A 434 -57.12 -5.04 55.62
CA ARG A 434 -57.66 -6.32 55.07
C ARG A 434 -57.24 -6.56 53.61
N ARG A 435 -56.50 -7.61 53.18
CA ARG A 435 -56.46 -9.07 53.48
C ARG A 435 -55.04 -9.60 53.08
N HIS A 436 -54.36 -10.46 53.86
CA HIS A 436 -54.33 -11.95 53.77
C HIS A 436 -54.08 -12.48 52.33
N THR A 437 -53.14 -13.38 51.99
CA THR A 437 -52.27 -14.31 52.75
C THR A 437 -51.29 -15.00 51.77
N MET A 438 -50.08 -15.32 52.26
CA MET A 438 -49.22 -16.52 52.05
C MET A 438 -49.16 -17.25 50.69
N ASN A 439 -47.96 -17.36 50.09
CA ASN A 439 -46.97 -18.46 50.15
C ASN A 439 -47.46 -19.82 49.62
N PHE A 440 -46.85 -20.37 48.56
CA PHE A 440 -45.89 -21.51 48.60
C PHE A 440 -45.52 -22.04 47.20
N MET A 441 -44.35 -22.68 47.14
CA MET A 441 -43.79 -23.53 46.06
C MET A 441 -44.77 -24.56 45.47
N VAL A 442 -44.51 -25.01 44.23
CA VAL A 442 -44.14 -26.41 43.86
C VAL A 442 -44.27 -26.67 42.33
N LEU A 443 -43.32 -27.49 41.87
CA LEU A 443 -43.09 -28.27 40.64
C LEU A 443 -44.17 -28.48 39.53
N GLN A 444 -43.58 -28.77 38.35
CA GLN A 444 -43.93 -29.79 37.32
C GLN A 444 -45.01 -29.50 36.25
N GLY A 445 -44.61 -29.71 35.00
CA GLY A 445 -45.24 -30.72 34.14
C GLY A 445 -46.24 -30.28 33.07
N LEU A 446 -45.79 -30.41 31.80
CA LEU A 446 -46.52 -30.94 30.64
C LEU A 446 -47.83 -30.28 30.13
N VAL A 447 -47.74 -29.86 28.85
CA VAL A 447 -48.62 -30.26 27.72
C VAL A 447 -49.90 -29.47 27.38
N ASN A 448 -49.94 -29.11 26.09
CA ASN A 448 -51.06 -28.87 25.16
C ASN A 448 -51.91 -27.60 25.25
N GLN A 449 -51.98 -26.87 24.12
CA GLN A 449 -53.13 -26.89 23.19
C GLN A 449 -52.82 -26.01 21.95
N LYS A 450 -52.80 -26.59 20.75
CA LYS A 450 -53.90 -26.72 19.75
C LYS A 450 -54.16 -25.46 18.91
N LYS A 451 -54.01 -25.62 17.58
CA LYS A 451 -54.99 -25.37 16.48
C LYS A 451 -54.22 -24.95 15.22
N ASP A 452 -54.14 -25.80 14.21
CA ASP A 452 -55.17 -26.18 13.20
C ASP A 452 -55.23 -25.22 12.01
N GLN A 453 -55.42 -25.85 10.85
CA GLN A 453 -55.64 -25.34 9.48
C GLN A 453 -54.35 -25.07 8.69
N GLY A 454 -53.99 -25.80 7.63
CA GLY A 454 -54.68 -26.84 6.87
C GLY A 454 -54.68 -26.48 5.38
N HIS A 455 -53.94 -27.22 4.56
CA HIS A 455 -54.46 -27.89 3.35
C HIS A 455 -53.35 -28.69 2.66
N GLN A 456 -53.76 -29.86 2.20
CA GLN A 456 -52.97 -30.95 1.65
C GLN A 456 -53.30 -31.10 0.14
N PRO A 457 -52.88 -32.14 -0.60
CA PRO A 457 -52.07 -32.04 -1.82
C PRO A 457 -52.76 -32.67 -3.06
N ARG A 458 -52.04 -32.82 -4.19
CA ARG A 458 -52.17 -33.84 -5.26
C ARG A 458 -51.19 -33.49 -6.39
N THR A 459 -50.17 -34.27 -6.72
CA THR A 459 -50.07 -35.56 -7.45
C THR A 459 -50.44 -35.52 -8.94
N ASP A 460 -49.58 -36.21 -9.71
CA ASP A 460 -49.79 -36.84 -11.02
C ASP A 460 -49.70 -35.95 -12.28
N CYS A 461 -49.21 -36.35 -13.46
CA CYS A 461 -48.33 -37.41 -13.99
C CYS A 461 -48.41 -37.29 -15.56
N TRP A 462 -47.38 -37.74 -16.30
CA TRP A 462 -47.36 -38.08 -17.76
C TRP A 462 -47.25 -36.89 -18.75
N GLU A 463 -46.58 -36.88 -19.91
CA GLU A 463 -45.91 -37.85 -20.81
C GLU A 463 -45.10 -37.02 -21.85
N ASN A 464 -43.81 -37.30 -22.11
CA ASN A 464 -43.22 -38.01 -23.27
C ASN A 464 -42.78 -37.20 -24.52
N ARG A 465 -41.64 -37.68 -25.09
CA ARG A 465 -40.96 -37.43 -26.39
C ARG A 465 -39.97 -36.27 -26.48
N ASP A 466 -38.77 -36.40 -27.06
CA ASP A 466 -38.01 -37.52 -27.62
C ASP A 466 -36.57 -37.03 -27.94
N LEU A 467 -35.57 -37.90 -27.75
CA LEU A 467 -34.34 -38.12 -28.57
C LEU A 467 -33.31 -36.95 -28.71
N ALA A 468 -31.97 -37.12 -28.59
CA ALA A 468 -31.11 -38.31 -28.55
C ALA A 468 -29.70 -37.99 -27.96
N CYS A 469 -29.12 -39.00 -27.30
CA CYS A 469 -27.74 -39.56 -27.29
C CYS A 469 -26.55 -38.65 -27.69
N SER A 470 -25.40 -38.65 -27.01
CA SER A 470 -24.51 -39.76 -26.56
C SER A 470 -23.38 -39.15 -25.70
N ASP A 471 -22.64 -39.76 -24.77
CA ASP A 471 -22.56 -41.09 -24.19
C ASP A 471 -21.89 -40.94 -22.81
N PHE A 472 -22.26 -41.82 -21.91
CA PHE A 472 -21.80 -41.92 -20.52
C PHE A 472 -21.01 -43.23 -20.36
N PHE A 473 -20.43 -43.42 -19.16
CA PHE A 473 -19.95 -44.67 -18.54
C PHE A 473 -18.46 -45.03 -18.72
N LEU A 474 -17.69 -45.45 -17.69
CA LEU A 474 -18.06 -46.25 -16.51
C LEU A 474 -17.02 -46.16 -15.35
N SER A 475 -17.54 -46.31 -14.11
CA SER A 475 -16.98 -46.98 -12.89
C SER A 475 -15.65 -46.48 -12.29
N GLY A 476 -15.44 -46.31 -10.98
CA GLY A 476 -16.03 -46.85 -9.74
C GLY A 476 -14.87 -47.14 -8.74
N PRO A 477 -15.04 -47.03 -7.39
CA PRO A 477 -13.95 -46.73 -6.43
C PRO A 477 -13.36 -47.97 -5.71
N PRO A 478 -12.39 -47.79 -4.79
CA PRO A 478 -12.66 -48.30 -3.45
C PRO A 478 -12.23 -47.44 -2.23
N SER A 479 -12.91 -47.77 -1.15
CA SER A 479 -12.94 -47.42 0.28
C SER A 479 -11.64 -47.20 1.08
N ILE A 480 -11.74 -46.23 2.00
CA ILE A 480 -11.48 -46.27 3.46
C ILE A 480 -10.53 -47.37 3.99
N ILE A 481 -9.38 -46.94 4.53
CA ILE A 481 -8.71 -47.60 5.67
C ILE A 481 -8.35 -46.52 6.70
N SER A 482 -8.94 -46.65 7.89
CA SER A 482 -8.52 -45.97 9.12
C SER A 482 -7.34 -46.73 9.73
N ARG A 483 -6.22 -46.04 10.03
CA ARG A 483 -5.26 -46.47 11.08
C ARG A 483 -4.67 -45.27 11.80
N LEU A 484 -5.04 -45.17 13.09
CA LEU A 484 -4.22 -44.56 14.13
C LEU A 484 -3.02 -45.48 14.42
N HIS A 485 -1.80 -44.95 14.52
CA HIS A 485 -0.95 -45.03 15.73
C HIS A 485 0.44 -44.38 15.59
N LEU A 486 0.74 -43.58 16.63
CA LEU A 486 1.99 -43.35 17.37
C LEU A 486 3.36 -43.19 16.69
N SER A 487 3.95 -42.03 17.02
CA SER A 487 5.33 -41.76 17.45
C SER A 487 6.47 -42.72 17.07
N GLY A 488 7.49 -42.16 16.43
CA GLY A 488 8.84 -42.75 16.37
C GLY A 488 9.83 -41.80 15.73
N VAL A 489 10.64 -41.14 16.57
CA VAL A 489 11.90 -40.48 16.19
C VAL A 489 12.87 -41.56 15.69
N LEU A 490 13.59 -41.32 14.58
CA LEU A 490 15.00 -41.71 14.40
C LEU A 490 15.59 -41.17 13.07
N ALA A 491 16.64 -40.37 13.23
CA ALA A 491 17.90 -40.30 12.49
C ALA A 491 17.95 -40.40 10.95
N GLY A 492 18.43 -39.31 10.33
CA GLY A 492 19.68 -39.29 9.56
C GLY A 492 19.76 -40.04 8.22
N GLY A 493 19.98 -39.31 7.13
CA GLY A 493 20.40 -39.92 5.87
C GLY A 493 20.40 -38.95 4.69
N ILE A 494 21.47 -38.16 4.56
CA ILE A 494 21.81 -37.45 3.33
C ILE A 494 22.16 -38.51 2.27
N ARG A 495 21.47 -38.48 1.13
CA ARG A 495 21.85 -39.25 -0.06
C ARG A 495 22.39 -38.27 -1.09
N ALA A 496 23.72 -38.21 -1.18
CA ALA A 496 24.45 -37.59 -2.28
C ALA A 496 24.39 -38.55 -3.48
N GLU A 497 23.90 -38.07 -4.62
CA GLU A 497 23.94 -38.81 -5.87
C GLU A 497 25.08 -38.25 -6.72
N LEU A 498 26.04 -39.12 -6.99
CA LEU A 498 27.32 -38.85 -7.63
C LEU A 498 27.15 -39.09 -9.14
N LEU A 499 27.20 -38.05 -9.96
CA LEU A 499 27.39 -38.19 -11.41
C LEU A 499 28.82 -37.74 -11.77
N ARG A 500 29.64 -38.73 -12.13
CA ARG A 500 30.87 -38.59 -12.93
C ARG A 500 30.45 -38.08 -14.32
N GLY A 501 31.16 -37.23 -15.05
CA GLY A 501 32.45 -36.59 -14.89
C GLY A 501 32.77 -35.96 -16.24
N GLN A 502 33.34 -34.76 -16.23
CA GLN A 502 34.09 -34.20 -17.37
C GLN A 502 35.14 -33.27 -16.79
N VAL A 503 36.39 -33.58 -17.11
CA VAL A 503 37.57 -32.83 -16.70
C VAL A 503 37.75 -31.69 -17.70
N VAL A 504 37.67 -30.46 -17.22
CA VAL A 504 38.25 -29.29 -17.89
C VAL A 504 39.05 -28.52 -16.83
N LYS A 505 40.33 -28.28 -17.13
CA LYS A 505 41.28 -27.48 -16.36
C LYS A 505 40.68 -26.11 -16.02
N VAL A 506 40.84 -25.67 -14.78
CA VAL A 506 40.67 -24.26 -14.39
C VAL A 506 41.99 -23.82 -13.75
N GLU A 507 42.62 -22.83 -14.38
CA GLU A 507 43.78 -22.10 -13.88
C GLU A 507 43.32 -21.09 -12.80
N ASP A 508 44.20 -20.84 -11.83
CA ASP A 508 43.98 -19.93 -10.70
C ASP A 508 43.83 -18.46 -11.16
N GLU A 509 42.73 -17.81 -10.78
CA GLU A 509 42.60 -16.34 -10.78
C GLU A 509 42.12 -15.83 -9.40
N PRO A 510 42.54 -14.61 -8.99
CA PRO A 510 42.35 -14.08 -7.63
C PRO A 510 40.92 -13.58 -7.38
N PRO A 511 40.51 -13.37 -6.10
CA PRO A 511 39.13 -13.03 -5.79
C PRO A 511 38.76 -11.62 -6.28
N VAL A 512 37.70 -11.55 -7.09
CA VAL A 512 37.00 -10.32 -7.44
C VAL A 512 36.06 -9.94 -6.29
N GLU A 513 36.27 -8.77 -5.69
CA GLU A 513 35.30 -8.14 -4.79
C GLU A 513 34.03 -7.77 -5.56
N VAL A 514 32.92 -8.46 -5.27
CA VAL A 514 31.59 -8.04 -5.73
C VAL A 514 31.01 -7.08 -4.69
N ALA A 515 31.08 -5.78 -4.96
CA ALA A 515 30.34 -4.77 -4.23
C ALA A 515 28.84 -4.89 -4.51
N VAL A 516 28.09 -5.47 -3.58
CA VAL A 516 26.62 -5.46 -3.61
C VAL A 516 26.13 -4.11 -3.07
N SER A 517 25.70 -3.23 -3.98
CA SER A 517 24.99 -2.00 -3.64
C SER A 517 23.56 -2.36 -3.20
N VAL A 518 23.29 -2.28 -1.90
CA VAL A 518 21.95 -2.43 -1.33
C VAL A 518 21.25 -1.06 -1.40
N GLN A 519 20.46 -0.83 -2.44
CA GLN A 519 19.49 0.27 -2.43
C GLN A 519 18.31 -0.11 -1.52
N ARG A 520 18.23 0.55 -0.36
CA ARG A 520 17.06 0.49 0.53
C ARG A 520 15.91 1.31 -0.07
N PRO A 521 14.69 0.77 -0.21
CA PRO A 521 13.52 1.62 -0.36
C PRO A 521 13.12 2.19 1.00
N VAL A 522 12.91 3.49 1.04
CA VAL A 522 12.24 4.20 2.13
C VAL A 522 10.80 3.68 2.19
N VAL A 523 10.48 2.96 3.25
CA VAL A 523 9.09 2.62 3.61
C VAL A 523 8.77 3.39 4.87
N ASP A 524 7.71 4.18 4.77
CA ASP A 524 7.11 4.98 5.82
C ASP A 524 6.80 4.11 7.05
N VAL A 525 7.46 4.38 8.17
CA VAL A 525 7.33 3.59 9.41
C VAL A 525 6.15 4.14 10.21
N GLY A 526 4.97 3.64 9.89
CA GLY A 526 3.79 3.73 10.73
C GLY A 526 3.11 2.37 10.78
N LEU A 527 3.18 1.71 11.94
CA LEU A 527 2.38 0.54 12.32
C LEU A 527 2.96 -0.87 11.98
N LEU A 528 3.96 -1.34 12.76
CA LEU A 528 3.99 -2.71 13.32
C LEU A 528 5.20 -2.92 14.28
N LEU A 529 5.03 -2.62 15.56
CA LEU A 529 5.67 -3.35 16.67
C LEU A 529 4.48 -4.06 17.35
N VAL A 530 4.47 -5.38 17.57
CA VAL A 530 5.20 -6.10 18.63
C VAL A 530 5.01 -7.59 18.34
N LEU A 531 6.08 -8.38 18.32
CA LEU A 531 6.14 -9.75 18.84
C LEU A 531 7.57 -10.25 18.69
N LEU A 532 8.41 -9.99 19.69
CA LEU A 532 9.66 -10.72 19.90
C LEU A 532 10.11 -10.48 21.35
N HIS A 533 9.68 -11.36 22.25
CA HIS A 533 10.39 -11.64 23.50
C HIS A 533 10.04 -13.05 23.98
N ALA A 534 10.98 -13.98 23.79
CA ALA A 534 11.33 -15.02 24.76
C ALA A 534 12.47 -15.89 24.18
N TRP A 535 13.73 -15.50 24.41
CA TRP A 535 14.81 -16.48 24.56
C TRP A 535 15.95 -15.87 25.39
N HIS A 536 16.16 -16.44 26.58
CA HIS A 536 17.29 -16.17 27.48
C HIS A 536 18.34 -17.31 27.29
N PRO A 537 19.59 -17.18 27.79
CA PRO A 537 20.79 -17.46 27.02
C PRO A 537 21.51 -18.71 27.54
N ALA A 538 22.27 -19.38 26.68
CA ALA A 538 23.28 -20.33 27.12
C ALA A 538 24.57 -20.14 26.33
N ALA A 539 25.58 -19.63 27.05
CA ALA A 539 27.02 -19.85 26.93
C ALA A 539 27.69 -19.87 25.54
N GLY A 540 28.46 -18.80 25.28
CA GLY A 540 29.90 -18.91 25.08
C GLY A 540 30.43 -19.15 23.66
N ALA A 541 30.85 -18.08 22.97
CA ALA A 541 32.18 -17.98 22.35
C ALA A 541 32.41 -16.60 21.70
N LYS A 542 33.45 -15.92 22.20
CA LYS A 542 34.41 -15.00 21.57
C LYS A 542 33.90 -14.00 20.52
N GLY A 543 33.98 -12.73 20.90
CA GLY A 543 33.63 -11.59 20.08
C GLY A 543 34.65 -11.19 19.01
N THR A 544 34.15 -10.34 18.13
CA THR A 544 34.91 -9.38 17.33
C THR A 544 34.05 -8.13 17.28
N ALA A 545 34.56 -7.04 17.86
CA ALA A 545 33.94 -5.72 17.87
C ALA A 545 34.12 -5.07 16.49
N PHE A 546 33.04 -4.51 15.93
CA PHE A 546 33.15 -3.52 14.87
C PHE A 546 32.76 -2.15 15.44
N VAL A 547 33.75 -1.26 15.45
CA VAL A 547 33.62 0.16 15.74
C VAL A 547 32.99 0.82 14.53
N ILE A 548 31.93 1.60 14.74
CA ILE A 548 31.38 2.53 13.73
C ILE A 548 31.64 3.94 14.27
N SER A 549 32.24 4.78 13.43
CA SER A 549 32.45 6.22 13.68
C SER A 549 32.38 6.95 12.34
N PRO A 550 32.01 8.24 12.38
CA PRO A 550 30.65 8.78 12.30
C PRO A 550 30.02 8.71 10.90
#